data_AF-A0A5R9J067-F1
#
_entry.id   AF-A0A5R9J067-F1
#
_cell.length_a   1.000
_cell.length_b   1.000
_cell.length_c   1.000
_cell.angle_alpha   90.00
_cell.angle_beta   90.00
_cell.angle_gamma   90.00
#
_symmetry.space_group_name_H-M   'P 1'
#
loop_
_entity.id
_entity.type
_entity.pdbx_description
1 polymer ?
#
loop_
_entity_poly.entity_id
_entity_poly.type
_entity_poly.pdbx_seq_one_letter_code
_entity_poly.pdbx_strand_id
1 'polypeptide(L)'
;MPRIIDEPVPGRRQALLGLAAATTGAALLASGRPASAEAATGREPASRTLHALMAQLAKAPRRRDFKTVPMVLDDSGLWDAAALDAVIAYRGSRKQVWDNTEIGSPWMNLMRNSLNAQVFSFRHPDFLAVSATHGSAHFALYDQAMWDKYQLATMAGPDFKTNTLIVAKDGDGDGDASAHESPKSLFGAAGNTIPTLQKRGIVFMACHNAIWEQTGKLQEKGINPGKLSHEAMAAELTNHLIEGVVLTPGIVGTIPELEHAGFGYVK
;
A
#
# COMPACT_ATOMS: atom_id res chain seq x y z
N MET A 1 13.13 42.22 -47.14
CA MET A 1 14.40 42.96 -46.97
C MET A 1 14.07 44.35 -46.42
N PRO A 2 14.86 44.99 -45.54
CA PRO A 2 15.48 44.52 -44.29
C PRO A 2 15.39 45.55 -43.10
N ARG A 3 15.82 45.12 -41.89
CA ARG A 3 16.56 45.85 -40.80
C ARG A 3 15.82 46.92 -39.95
N ILE A 4 15.65 46.82 -38.62
CA ILE A 4 16.62 46.86 -37.46
C ILE A 4 17.60 48.06 -37.63
N ILE A 5 17.92 49.00 -36.70
CA ILE A 5 18.39 48.92 -35.30
C ILE A 5 18.52 50.36 -34.73
N ASP A 6 18.28 50.51 -33.42
CA ASP A 6 18.93 51.31 -32.35
C ASP A 6 19.69 52.64 -32.58
N GLU A 7 19.30 53.63 -31.75
CA GLU A 7 20.06 54.49 -30.79
C GLU A 7 21.49 55.02 -31.11
N PRO A 8 21.86 56.25 -30.65
CA PRO A 8 22.34 56.42 -29.26
C PRO A 8 22.15 57.80 -28.56
N VAL A 9 22.11 57.76 -27.23
CA VAL A 9 22.27 58.85 -26.24
C VAL A 9 23.77 59.16 -26.01
N PRO A 10 24.18 60.39 -25.60
CA PRO A 10 24.77 60.51 -24.25
C PRO A 10 24.70 61.89 -23.54
N GLY A 11 24.45 61.84 -22.22
CA GLY A 11 25.13 62.63 -21.16
C GLY A 11 24.58 64.03 -20.81
N ARG A 12 24.74 64.60 -19.60
CA ARG A 12 25.40 64.20 -18.34
C ARG A 12 25.08 65.26 -17.24
N ARG A 13 24.83 64.80 -16.00
CA ARG A 13 25.10 65.41 -14.66
C ARG A 13 24.29 66.61 -14.14
N GLN A 14 23.65 66.40 -12.97
CA GLN A 14 23.82 67.07 -11.64
C GLN A 14 22.65 66.57 -10.73
N ALA A 15 22.82 65.66 -9.76
CA ALA A 15 23.47 65.70 -8.44
C ALA A 15 22.71 66.47 -7.32
N LEU A 16 22.24 65.68 -6.34
CA LEU A 16 22.19 65.88 -4.88
C LEU A 16 20.98 66.52 -4.16
N LEU A 17 20.54 65.74 -3.14
CA LEU A 17 20.07 66.08 -1.79
C LEU A 17 18.59 66.40 -1.54
N GLY A 18 17.98 65.57 -0.69
CA GLY A 18 16.72 65.82 -0.01
C GLY A 18 16.40 64.70 0.98
N LEU A 19 16.82 64.86 2.23
CA LEU A 19 16.63 63.95 3.36
C LEU A 19 15.24 64.17 4.01
N ALA A 20 14.66 63.08 4.50
CA ALA A 20 13.75 62.95 5.66
C ALA A 20 12.28 63.43 5.55
N ALA A 21 11.35 62.51 5.81
CA ALA A 21 10.50 62.56 7.02
C ALA A 21 9.78 61.22 7.22
N ALA A 22 9.87 60.69 8.45
CA ALA A 22 9.24 59.48 8.91
C ALA A 22 7.75 59.71 9.23
N THR A 23 6.92 58.71 8.94
CA THR A 23 5.61 58.55 9.59
C THR A 23 5.49 57.14 10.15
N THR A 24 5.32 57.11 11.46
CA THR A 24 5.08 55.99 12.38
C THR A 24 3.88 55.13 11.96
N GLY A 25 4.13 53.86 11.66
CA GLY A 25 3.11 52.81 11.52
C GLY A 25 3.06 51.95 12.77
N ALA A 26 1.91 51.93 13.42
CA ALA A 26 1.64 51.21 14.66
C ALA A 26 1.79 49.68 14.52
N ALA A 27 2.23 49.07 15.61
CA ALA A 27 2.44 47.63 15.78
C ALA A 27 1.14 46.83 15.66
N LEU A 28 1.17 45.76 14.85
CA LEU A 28 0.39 44.56 15.07
C LEU A 28 1.37 43.40 15.23
N LEU A 29 1.68 43.11 16.49
CA LEU A 29 2.34 41.86 16.90
C LEU A 29 1.36 40.72 16.61
N ALA A 30 1.50 40.10 15.43
CA ALA A 30 0.92 38.80 15.19
C ALA A 30 1.62 37.81 16.12
N SER A 31 0.94 37.44 17.21
CA SER A 31 1.30 36.29 18.05
C SER A 31 1.13 35.02 17.24
N GLY A 32 2.08 34.76 16.34
CA GLY A 32 2.28 33.44 15.75
C GLY A 32 2.67 32.51 16.88
N ARG A 33 1.76 31.64 17.29
CA ARG A 33 2.15 30.41 18.00
C ARG A 33 3.24 29.76 17.15
N PRO A 34 4.46 29.51 17.67
CA PRO A 34 5.34 28.60 16.98
C PRO A 34 4.58 27.29 16.88
N ALA A 35 4.31 26.84 15.65
CA ALA A 35 3.97 25.46 15.43
C ALA A 35 5.11 24.69 16.08
N SER A 36 4.81 23.98 17.17
CA SER A 36 5.72 23.01 17.73
C SER A 36 6.06 22.08 16.57
N ALA A 37 7.28 22.21 16.05
CA ALA A 37 7.89 21.14 15.29
C ALA A 37 7.91 19.97 16.26
N GLU A 38 6.90 19.11 16.15
CA GLU A 38 6.95 17.78 16.72
C GLU A 38 8.28 17.23 16.22
N ALA A 39 9.22 17.08 17.15
CA ALA A 39 10.50 16.45 16.86
C ALA A 39 10.17 15.18 16.09
N ALA A 40 10.69 15.07 14.88
CA ALA A 40 10.48 13.93 14.01
C ALA A 40 10.97 12.69 14.75
N THR A 41 10.07 12.03 15.47
CA THR A 41 10.23 10.63 15.81
C THR A 41 10.38 9.95 14.46
N GLY A 42 11.48 9.23 14.24
CA GLY A 42 11.85 8.58 12.97
C GLY A 42 10.88 7.45 12.59
N ARG A 43 9.59 7.75 12.49
CA ARG A 43 8.51 6.89 12.05
C ARG A 43 7.66 7.71 11.10
N GLU A 44 7.27 7.11 9.98
CA GLU A 44 6.36 7.72 9.01
C GLU A 44 5.16 8.37 9.72
N PRO A 45 4.78 9.62 9.37
CA PRO A 45 3.63 10.27 9.99
C PRO A 45 2.36 9.47 9.71
N ALA A 46 1.92 8.70 10.69
CA ALA A 46 0.68 7.94 10.62
C ALA A 46 -0.35 8.54 11.60
N SER A 47 -1.54 8.80 11.07
CA SER A 47 -2.65 9.33 11.85
C SER A 47 -3.04 8.37 12.98
N ARG A 48 -3.65 8.89 14.04
CA ARG A 48 -4.20 8.06 15.13
C ARG A 48 -5.24 7.06 14.61
N THR A 49 -6.00 7.43 13.58
CA THR A 49 -7.03 6.58 12.97
C THR A 49 -6.42 5.41 12.20
N LEU A 50 -5.35 5.63 11.42
CA LEU A 50 -4.65 4.56 10.72
C LEU A 50 -3.98 3.59 11.72
N HIS A 51 -3.31 4.12 12.75
CA HIS A 51 -2.74 3.29 13.81
C HIS A 51 -3.81 2.45 14.53
N ALA A 52 -4.98 3.02 14.80
CA ALA A 52 -6.09 2.30 15.41
C ALA A 52 -6.60 1.16 14.51
N LEU A 53 -6.73 1.41 13.20
CA LEU A 53 -7.09 0.36 12.23
C LEU A 53 -6.05 -0.76 12.23
N MET A 54 -4.76 -0.44 12.10
CA MET A 54 -3.71 -1.47 12.06
C MET A 54 -3.65 -2.28 13.36
N ALA A 55 -3.83 -1.64 14.51
CA ALA A 55 -3.92 -2.32 15.80
C ALA A 55 -5.17 -3.21 15.91
N GLN A 56 -6.29 -2.80 15.33
CA GLN A 56 -7.51 -3.61 15.26
C GLN A 56 -7.30 -4.83 14.34
N LEU A 57 -6.70 -4.64 13.17
CA LEU A 57 -6.43 -5.72 12.20
C LEU A 57 -5.46 -6.77 12.74
N ALA A 58 -4.48 -6.37 13.55
CA ALA A 58 -3.54 -7.27 14.21
C ALA A 58 -4.21 -8.13 15.30
N LYS A 59 -5.31 -7.65 15.89
CA LYS A 59 -6.08 -8.37 16.92
C LYS A 59 -7.29 -9.13 16.36
N ALA A 60 -7.69 -8.82 15.13
CA ALA A 60 -8.85 -9.43 14.51
C ALA A 60 -8.62 -10.94 14.34
N PRO A 61 -9.63 -11.77 14.66
CA PRO A 61 -9.50 -13.22 14.50
C PRO A 61 -9.24 -13.57 13.04
N ARG A 62 -8.27 -14.44 12.82
CA ARG A 62 -7.92 -15.02 11.50
C ARG A 62 -8.12 -16.51 11.58
N ARG A 63 -9.16 -17.01 10.94
CA ARG A 63 -9.36 -18.46 10.89
C ARG A 63 -8.38 -19.03 9.86
N ARG A 64 -7.46 -19.87 10.33
CA ARG A 64 -6.40 -20.52 9.53
C ARG A 64 -6.28 -22.00 9.87
N ASP A 65 -7.38 -22.61 10.27
CA ASP A 65 -7.48 -24.01 10.69
C ASP A 65 -8.51 -24.80 9.88
N PHE A 66 -8.93 -24.28 8.72
CA PHE A 66 -9.93 -24.90 7.87
C PHE A 66 -9.50 -26.32 7.47
N LYS A 67 -10.45 -27.26 7.50
CA LYS A 67 -10.24 -28.62 6.96
C LYS A 67 -10.69 -28.72 5.52
N THR A 68 -11.78 -28.04 5.20
CA THR A 68 -12.37 -27.89 3.89
C THR A 68 -13.01 -26.51 3.80
N VAL A 69 -13.07 -25.95 2.60
CA VAL A 69 -13.84 -24.75 2.30
C VAL A 69 -14.66 -25.00 1.02
N PRO A 70 -15.86 -24.45 0.88
CA PRO A 70 -16.63 -24.54 -0.37
C PRO A 70 -16.13 -23.54 -1.41
N MET A 71 -16.56 -23.69 -2.66
CA MET A 71 -16.28 -22.71 -3.73
C MET A 71 -16.87 -21.33 -3.43
N VAL A 72 -18.16 -21.29 -3.07
CA VAL A 72 -18.87 -20.05 -2.76
C VAL A 72 -19.01 -19.96 -1.24
N LEU A 73 -18.60 -18.83 -0.66
CA LEU A 73 -18.73 -18.58 0.77
C LEU A 73 -20.02 -17.82 1.05
N ASP A 74 -20.92 -18.43 1.83
CA ASP A 74 -22.19 -17.86 2.28
C ASP A 74 -22.25 -17.65 3.81
N ASP A 75 -21.20 -18.06 4.53
CA ASP A 75 -21.04 -17.88 5.98
C ASP A 75 -19.80 -17.03 6.29
N SER A 76 -20.00 -15.93 7.04
CA SER A 76 -18.94 -15.01 7.47
C SER A 76 -17.79 -15.64 8.27
N GLY A 77 -17.98 -16.83 8.84
CA GLY A 77 -16.96 -17.62 9.51
C GLY A 77 -16.00 -18.35 8.56
N LEU A 78 -16.18 -18.19 7.24
CA LEU A 78 -15.32 -18.75 6.18
C LEU A 78 -14.34 -17.73 5.59
N TRP A 79 -14.42 -16.45 5.99
CA TRP A 79 -13.44 -15.42 5.65
C TRP A 79 -13.10 -14.54 6.85
N ASP A 80 -12.19 -13.57 6.69
CA ASP A 80 -11.80 -12.68 7.78
C ASP A 80 -12.81 -11.52 7.94
N ALA A 81 -14.08 -11.83 8.19
CA ALA A 81 -15.18 -10.86 8.19
C ALA A 81 -14.93 -9.64 9.08
N ALA A 82 -14.55 -9.84 10.34
CA ALA A 82 -14.30 -8.75 11.28
C ALA A 82 -13.15 -7.81 10.82
N ALA A 83 -12.16 -8.34 10.12
CA ALA A 83 -11.07 -7.54 9.57
C ALA A 83 -11.50 -6.79 8.31
N LEU A 84 -12.24 -7.44 7.42
CA LEU A 84 -12.79 -6.80 6.22
C LEU A 84 -13.74 -5.66 6.60
N ASP A 85 -14.64 -5.89 7.56
CA ASP A 85 -15.56 -4.88 8.09
C ASP A 85 -14.81 -3.68 8.67
N ALA A 86 -13.70 -3.91 9.37
CA ALA A 86 -12.87 -2.83 9.90
C ALA A 86 -12.26 -1.95 8.79
N VAL A 87 -11.84 -2.58 7.68
CA VAL A 87 -11.30 -1.85 6.52
C VAL A 87 -12.40 -1.04 5.82
N ILE A 88 -13.57 -1.64 5.56
CA ILE A 88 -14.73 -0.97 4.97
C ILE A 88 -15.19 0.19 5.87
N ALA A 89 -15.19 -0.01 7.19
CA ALA A 89 -15.57 1.01 8.16
C ALA A 89 -14.54 2.15 8.30
N TYR A 90 -13.34 2.03 7.74
CA TYR A 90 -12.28 3.02 7.92
C TYR A 90 -12.71 4.43 7.45
N ARG A 91 -12.60 5.40 8.37
CA ARG A 91 -13.06 6.79 8.19
C ARG A 91 -11.94 7.78 7.80
N GLY A 92 -10.78 7.28 7.38
CA GLY A 92 -9.74 8.14 6.79
C GLY A 92 -10.25 8.86 5.54
N SER A 93 -9.71 10.05 5.31
CA SER A 93 -10.15 11.00 4.29
C SER A 93 -9.76 10.61 2.86
N ARG A 94 -8.71 9.80 2.71
CA ARG A 94 -8.16 9.34 1.42
C ARG A 94 -7.94 7.84 1.45
N LYS A 95 -8.54 7.14 0.48
CA LYS A 95 -8.55 5.68 0.43
C LYS A 95 -8.44 5.20 -1.01
N GLN A 96 -7.65 4.16 -1.25
CA GLN A 96 -7.51 3.54 -2.58
C GLN A 96 -7.60 2.01 -2.49
N VAL A 97 -8.31 1.40 -3.44
CA VAL A 97 -8.31 -0.04 -3.68
C VAL A 97 -7.55 -0.32 -4.97
N TRP A 98 -6.52 -1.16 -4.87
CA TRP A 98 -5.62 -1.52 -5.97
C TRP A 98 -5.93 -2.93 -6.47
N ASP A 99 -6.46 -3.03 -7.68
CA ASP A 99 -6.84 -4.29 -8.34
C ASP A 99 -5.63 -4.99 -8.95
N ASN A 100 -4.98 -5.83 -8.14
CA ASN A 100 -3.71 -6.47 -8.48
C ASN A 100 -3.98 -7.87 -9.05
N THR A 101 -3.76 -8.04 -10.36
CA THR A 101 -4.08 -9.29 -11.09
C THR A 101 -2.87 -10.11 -11.51
N GLU A 102 -1.71 -9.46 -11.74
CA GLU A 102 -0.51 -10.08 -12.29
C GLU A 102 0.70 -9.94 -11.36
N ILE A 103 1.30 -11.06 -10.95
CA ILE A 103 2.41 -11.07 -9.97
C ILE A 103 3.64 -10.29 -10.44
N GLY A 104 3.97 -10.36 -11.73
CA GLY A 104 5.10 -9.66 -12.33
C GLY A 104 4.85 -8.18 -12.67
N SER A 105 3.63 -7.68 -12.44
CA SER A 105 3.31 -6.28 -12.71
C SER A 105 3.93 -5.34 -11.65
N PRO A 106 4.04 -4.02 -11.90
CA PRO A 106 4.72 -3.10 -10.99
C PRO A 106 3.90 -2.69 -9.75
N TRP A 107 2.83 -3.41 -9.41
CA TRP A 107 1.84 -3.04 -8.40
C TRP A 107 2.45 -2.68 -7.03
N MET A 108 3.40 -3.46 -6.51
CA MET A 108 4.11 -3.13 -5.25
C MET A 108 4.78 -1.76 -5.31
N ASN A 109 5.49 -1.50 -6.41
CA ASN A 109 6.22 -0.27 -6.65
C ASN A 109 5.25 0.94 -6.74
N LEU A 110 4.10 0.74 -7.37
CA LEU A 110 3.07 1.76 -7.54
C LEU A 110 2.33 2.06 -6.24
N MET A 111 1.93 1.04 -5.48
CA MET A 111 1.31 1.22 -4.15
C MET A 111 2.24 1.97 -3.20
N ARG A 112 3.52 1.56 -3.14
CA ARG A 112 4.57 2.25 -2.37
C ARG A 112 4.76 3.70 -2.80
N ASN A 113 4.73 3.98 -4.11
CA ASN A 113 4.81 5.35 -4.62
C ASN A 113 3.58 6.19 -4.26
N SER A 114 2.38 5.61 -4.35
CA SER A 114 1.15 6.29 -3.94
C SER A 114 1.21 6.65 -2.46
N LEU A 115 1.63 5.71 -1.61
CA LEU A 115 1.80 5.96 -0.18
C LEU A 115 2.79 7.10 0.09
N ASN A 116 3.97 7.09 -0.56
CA ASN A 116 4.95 8.17 -0.44
C ASN A 116 4.33 9.54 -0.81
N ALA A 117 3.66 9.64 -1.95
CA ALA A 117 3.09 10.90 -2.41
C ALA A 117 1.95 11.39 -1.50
N GLN A 118 1.06 10.49 -1.08
CA GLN A 118 -0.07 10.83 -0.21
C GLN A 118 0.41 11.31 1.16
N VAL A 119 1.37 10.63 1.77
CA VAL A 119 1.86 10.96 3.12
C VAL A 119 2.77 12.19 3.10
N PHE A 120 3.80 12.21 2.26
CA PHE A 120 4.82 13.26 2.30
C PHE A 120 4.46 14.50 1.49
N SER A 121 3.96 14.34 0.27
CA SER A 121 3.68 15.48 -0.62
C SER A 121 2.32 16.10 -0.31
N PHE A 122 1.28 15.28 -0.20
CA PHE A 122 -0.09 15.75 0.03
C PHE A 122 -0.47 15.85 1.50
N ARG A 123 0.40 15.41 2.42
CA ARG A 123 0.20 15.51 3.87
C ARG A 123 -1.09 14.82 4.33
N HIS A 124 -1.35 13.62 3.80
CA HIS A 124 -2.44 12.74 4.21
C HIS A 124 -1.91 11.58 5.06
N PRO A 125 -1.58 11.79 6.34
CA PRO A 125 -1.04 10.74 7.22
C PRO A 125 -2.08 9.64 7.56
N ASP A 126 -3.33 9.83 7.15
CA ASP A 126 -4.43 8.87 7.29
C ASP A 126 -4.75 8.13 5.99
N PHE A 127 -3.95 8.30 4.94
CA PHE A 127 -4.14 7.61 3.68
C PHE A 127 -4.07 6.09 3.87
N LEU A 128 -5.07 5.39 3.33
CA LEU A 128 -5.12 3.92 3.32
C LEU A 128 -5.12 3.42 1.87
N ALA A 129 -4.13 2.60 1.53
CA ALA A 129 -4.15 1.77 0.34
C ALA A 129 -4.48 0.32 0.73
N VAL A 130 -5.34 -0.33 -0.03
CA VAL A 130 -5.63 -1.76 0.11
C VAL A 130 -5.27 -2.49 -1.18
N SER A 131 -4.57 -3.62 -1.06
CA SER A 131 -4.24 -4.50 -2.18
C SER A 131 -5.39 -5.50 -2.36
N ALA A 132 -6.21 -5.29 -3.37
CA ALA A 132 -7.24 -6.23 -3.80
C ALA A 132 -6.59 -7.27 -4.74
N THR A 133 -6.06 -8.35 -4.16
CA THR A 133 -5.12 -9.24 -4.85
C THR A 133 -5.80 -10.51 -5.33
N HIS A 134 -5.75 -10.78 -6.63
CA HIS A 134 -6.29 -12.00 -7.24
C HIS A 134 -5.48 -12.38 -8.49
N GLY A 135 -5.99 -13.27 -9.33
CA GLY A 135 -5.24 -13.76 -10.50
C GLY A 135 -3.91 -14.42 -10.12
N SER A 136 -2.83 -14.15 -10.86
CA SER A 136 -1.51 -14.65 -10.52
C SER A 136 -0.83 -13.83 -9.41
N ALA A 137 -1.20 -12.55 -9.23
CA ALA A 137 -0.68 -11.72 -8.12
C ALA A 137 -0.95 -12.36 -6.75
N HIS A 138 -2.04 -13.10 -6.61
CA HIS A 138 -2.40 -13.80 -5.37
C HIS A 138 -1.34 -14.82 -4.92
N PHE A 139 -0.52 -15.38 -5.81
CA PHE A 139 0.57 -16.25 -5.39
C PHE A 139 1.54 -15.56 -4.41
N ALA A 140 1.67 -14.24 -4.49
CA ALA A 140 2.49 -13.45 -3.57
C ALA A 140 2.00 -13.53 -2.11
N LEU A 141 0.73 -13.89 -1.87
CA LEU A 141 0.13 -13.90 -0.53
C LEU A 141 0.30 -15.23 0.22
N TYR A 142 0.81 -16.27 -0.42
CA TYR A 142 1.11 -17.54 0.25
C TYR A 142 2.51 -17.55 0.85
N ASP A 143 2.68 -18.31 1.92
CA ASP A 143 4.02 -18.58 2.44
C ASP A 143 4.90 -19.39 1.47
N GLN A 144 6.20 -19.43 1.75
CA GLN A 144 7.15 -20.15 0.91
C GLN A 144 6.91 -21.68 0.95
N ALA A 145 6.37 -22.22 2.05
CA ALA A 145 6.12 -23.64 2.17
C ALA A 145 5.10 -24.13 1.14
N MET A 146 4.05 -23.34 0.86
CA MET A 146 3.10 -23.65 -0.20
C MET A 146 3.68 -23.46 -1.60
N TRP A 147 4.56 -22.47 -1.78
CA TRP A 147 5.30 -22.32 -3.03
C TRP A 147 6.10 -23.57 -3.37
N ASP A 148 6.79 -24.13 -2.38
CA ASP A 148 7.62 -25.32 -2.56
C ASP A 148 6.75 -26.57 -2.74
N LYS A 149 5.75 -26.76 -1.87
CA LYS A 149 4.85 -27.93 -1.89
C LYS A 149 4.08 -28.04 -3.20
N TYR A 150 3.51 -26.94 -3.68
CA TYR A 150 2.66 -26.91 -4.88
C TYR A 150 3.37 -26.38 -6.12
N GLN A 151 4.70 -26.22 -6.07
CA GLN A 151 5.51 -25.79 -7.20
C GLN A 151 4.97 -24.51 -7.87
N LEU A 152 4.52 -23.54 -7.05
CA LEU A 152 3.80 -22.36 -7.53
C LEU A 152 4.63 -21.48 -8.48
N ALA A 153 5.96 -21.57 -8.39
CA ALA A 153 6.89 -20.96 -9.36
C ALA A 153 6.56 -21.31 -10.82
N THR A 154 6.06 -22.52 -11.08
CA THR A 154 5.66 -22.96 -12.43
C THR A 154 4.44 -22.22 -12.99
N MET A 155 3.69 -21.52 -12.12
CA MET A 155 2.51 -20.73 -12.48
C MET A 155 2.74 -19.22 -12.31
N ALA A 156 3.73 -18.81 -11.52
CA ALA A 156 4.06 -17.42 -11.26
C ALA A 156 4.90 -16.76 -12.37
N GLY A 157 5.51 -17.55 -13.25
CA GLY A 157 6.34 -17.07 -14.35
C GLY A 157 7.85 -17.16 -14.06
N PRO A 158 8.70 -16.97 -15.08
CA PRO A 158 10.13 -17.28 -15.01
C PRO A 158 10.92 -16.41 -14.02
N ASP A 159 10.41 -15.22 -13.70
CA ASP A 159 11.06 -14.28 -12.78
C ASP A 159 10.87 -14.69 -11.30
N PHE A 160 9.93 -15.60 -11.02
CA PHE A 160 9.58 -16.01 -9.66
C PHE A 160 9.95 -17.47 -9.41
N LYS A 161 11.19 -17.69 -8.97
CA LYS A 161 11.64 -19.01 -8.49
C LYS A 161 11.13 -19.32 -7.08
N THR A 162 10.93 -18.27 -6.28
CA THR A 162 10.45 -18.29 -4.90
C THR A 162 9.57 -17.06 -4.68
N ASN A 163 8.84 -17.03 -3.55
CA ASN A 163 8.07 -15.85 -3.17
C ASN A 163 9.00 -14.78 -2.58
N THR A 164 9.72 -14.07 -3.43
CA THR A 164 10.62 -12.98 -2.98
C THR A 164 9.87 -11.78 -2.43
N LEU A 165 8.56 -11.66 -2.69
CA LEU A 165 7.72 -10.53 -2.28
C LEU A 165 7.38 -10.55 -0.79
N ILE A 166 7.50 -11.70 -0.12
CA ILE A 166 7.28 -11.86 1.32
C ILE A 166 8.56 -11.73 2.15
N VAL A 167 9.71 -11.55 1.50
CA VAL A 167 11.00 -11.43 2.16
C VAL A 167 11.32 -9.96 2.37
N ALA A 168 11.44 -9.55 3.63
CA ALA A 168 11.96 -8.24 3.97
C ALA A 168 13.41 -8.10 3.45
N LYS A 169 13.74 -6.94 2.86
CA LYS A 169 15.06 -6.61 2.31
C LYS A 169 15.88 -5.81 3.32
N ASP A 170 17.19 -5.82 3.13
CA ASP A 170 18.10 -4.94 3.86
C ASP A 170 17.67 -3.47 3.67
N GLY A 171 17.51 -2.74 4.77
CA GLY A 171 16.93 -1.39 4.76
C GLY A 171 15.46 -1.31 5.21
N ASP A 172 14.81 -2.45 5.48
CA ASP A 172 13.48 -2.56 6.12
C ASP A 172 13.49 -2.29 7.64
N GLY A 173 14.49 -1.55 8.11
CA GLY A 173 14.61 -1.10 9.51
C GLY A 173 13.44 -0.22 9.93
N ASP A 174 13.41 0.17 11.21
CA ASP A 174 12.32 0.96 11.78
C ASP A 174 12.22 2.33 11.09
N GLY A 175 11.42 2.38 10.02
CA GLY A 175 10.53 3.48 9.69
C GLY A 175 11.10 4.89 9.59
N ASP A 176 12.42 5.08 9.57
CA ASP A 176 13.05 6.39 9.74
C ASP A 176 12.58 7.34 8.65
N ALA A 177 11.56 8.12 8.97
CA ALA A 177 10.94 9.06 8.06
C ALA A 177 11.95 10.10 7.56
N SER A 178 13.06 10.33 8.27
CA SER A 178 14.12 11.22 7.79
C SER A 178 14.86 10.66 6.58
N ALA A 179 14.79 9.34 6.35
CA ALA A 179 15.39 8.66 5.21
C ALA A 179 14.48 8.58 3.97
N HIS A 180 13.37 9.33 3.90
CA HIS A 180 12.42 9.31 2.77
C HIS A 180 13.04 9.69 1.42
N GLU A 181 14.12 10.47 1.42
CA GLU A 181 14.88 10.83 0.22
C GLU A 181 15.92 9.76 -0.19
N SER A 182 16.14 8.74 0.65
CA SER A 182 17.11 7.68 0.36
C SER A 182 16.48 6.56 -0.49
N PRO A 183 16.98 6.26 -1.69
CA PRO A 183 16.46 5.17 -2.52
C PRO A 183 16.74 3.77 -1.94
N LYS A 184 17.62 3.68 -0.94
CA LYS A 184 17.94 2.43 -0.21
C LYS A 184 17.06 2.21 1.02
N SER A 185 16.16 3.13 1.32
CA SER A 185 15.21 3.00 2.43
C SER A 185 13.95 2.22 2.02
N LEU A 186 13.08 1.95 2.99
CA LEU A 186 11.71 1.47 2.79
C LEU A 186 10.81 2.38 1.92
N PHE A 187 11.24 3.61 1.63
CA PHE A 187 10.57 4.53 0.71
C PHE A 187 11.02 4.32 -0.74
N GLY A 188 12.17 3.66 -0.94
CA GLY A 188 12.71 3.26 -2.24
C GLY A 188 12.33 1.84 -2.65
N ALA A 189 13.09 1.25 -3.57
CA ALA A 189 12.82 -0.09 -4.12
C ALA A 189 13.01 -1.23 -3.09
N ALA A 190 13.74 -0.98 -2.00
CA ALA A 190 13.87 -1.92 -0.90
C ALA A 190 12.51 -2.20 -0.23
N GLY A 191 11.64 -1.19 -0.13
CA GLY A 191 10.31 -1.33 0.48
C GLY A 191 9.23 -1.94 -0.41
N ASN A 192 9.56 -2.43 -1.60
CA ASN A 192 8.62 -3.11 -2.50
C ASN A 192 8.41 -4.57 -2.08
N THR A 193 8.04 -4.80 -0.83
CA THR A 193 7.77 -6.12 -0.23
C THR A 193 6.48 -6.04 0.59
N ILE A 194 5.78 -7.16 0.75
CA ILE A 194 4.52 -7.20 1.53
C ILE A 194 4.75 -6.77 2.98
N PRO A 195 5.73 -7.33 3.72
CA PRO A 195 5.92 -6.97 5.12
C PRO A 195 6.22 -5.48 5.30
N THR A 196 7.01 -4.88 4.40
CA THR A 196 7.34 -3.46 4.48
C THR A 196 6.15 -2.59 4.19
N LEU A 197 5.35 -2.91 3.19
CA LEU A 197 4.13 -2.16 2.90
C LEU A 197 3.08 -2.30 4.01
N GLN A 198 2.96 -3.48 4.62
CA GLN A 198 2.12 -3.69 5.80
C GLN A 198 2.57 -2.85 6.99
N LYS A 199 3.89 -2.80 7.28
CA LYS A 199 4.45 -1.95 8.34
C LYS A 199 4.12 -0.47 8.15
N ARG A 200 3.96 -0.03 6.90
CA ARG A 200 3.60 1.34 6.52
C ARG A 200 2.08 1.58 6.40
N GLY A 201 1.26 0.59 6.76
CA GLY A 201 -0.20 0.73 6.84
C GLY A 201 -0.98 0.25 5.62
N ILE A 202 -0.34 -0.36 4.61
CA ILE A 202 -1.07 -1.00 3.52
C ILE A 202 -1.72 -2.30 4.00
N VAL A 203 -2.98 -2.52 3.64
CA VAL A 203 -3.69 -3.76 3.96
C VAL A 203 -3.76 -4.65 2.72
N PHE A 204 -3.28 -5.87 2.83
CA PHE A 204 -3.34 -6.85 1.74
C PHE A 204 -4.57 -7.74 1.89
N MET A 205 -5.32 -7.88 0.81
CA MET A 205 -6.52 -8.71 0.75
C MET A 205 -6.34 -9.86 -0.24
N ALA A 206 -6.67 -11.06 0.22
CA ALA A 206 -6.69 -12.30 -0.53
C ALA A 206 -8.10 -12.60 -1.05
N CYS A 207 -8.16 -13.28 -2.20
CA CYS A 207 -9.38 -13.65 -2.88
C CYS A 207 -9.64 -15.14 -2.70
N HIS A 208 -10.67 -15.52 -1.94
CA HIS A 208 -11.06 -16.93 -1.82
C HIS A 208 -11.30 -17.60 -3.18
N ASN A 209 -12.03 -16.94 -4.10
CA ASN A 209 -12.24 -17.47 -5.45
C ASN A 209 -10.93 -17.71 -6.21
N ALA A 210 -9.91 -16.88 -6.02
CA ALA A 210 -8.60 -17.12 -6.65
C ALA A 210 -7.91 -18.35 -6.06
N ILE A 211 -8.01 -18.59 -4.75
CA ILE A 211 -7.52 -19.81 -4.11
C ILE A 211 -8.22 -21.03 -4.73
N TRP A 212 -9.55 -20.95 -4.88
CA TRP A 212 -10.34 -22.02 -5.49
C TRP A 212 -9.93 -22.31 -6.94
N GLU A 213 -9.80 -21.29 -7.78
CA GLU A 213 -9.39 -21.45 -9.18
C GLU A 213 -7.95 -21.97 -9.31
N GLN A 214 -7.03 -21.48 -8.48
CA GLN A 214 -5.63 -21.91 -8.50
C GLN A 214 -5.50 -23.37 -8.09
N THR A 215 -6.24 -23.81 -7.08
CA THR A 215 -6.25 -25.22 -6.66
C THR A 215 -6.83 -26.14 -7.72
N GLY A 216 -7.89 -25.71 -8.41
CA GLY A 216 -8.42 -26.44 -9.58
C GLY A 216 -7.35 -26.63 -10.66
N LYS A 217 -6.67 -25.53 -11.03
CA LYS A 217 -5.57 -25.58 -12.01
C LYS A 217 -4.39 -26.46 -11.58
N LEU A 218 -4.05 -26.46 -10.29
CA LEU A 218 -3.00 -27.33 -9.76
C LEU A 218 -3.40 -28.80 -9.88
N GLN A 219 -4.65 -29.14 -9.57
CA GLN A 219 -5.17 -30.50 -9.74
C GLN A 219 -5.21 -30.94 -11.20
N GLU A 220 -5.66 -30.08 -12.11
CA GLU A 220 -5.63 -30.34 -13.56
C GLU A 220 -4.21 -30.64 -14.07
N LYS A 221 -3.19 -29.99 -13.49
CA LYS A 221 -1.78 -30.24 -13.77
C LYS A 221 -1.20 -31.47 -13.05
N GLY A 222 -2.00 -32.18 -12.26
CA GLY A 222 -1.54 -33.31 -11.44
C GLY A 222 -0.68 -32.92 -10.24
N ILE A 223 -0.64 -31.64 -9.87
CA ILE A 223 0.13 -31.12 -8.75
C ILE A 223 -0.73 -31.15 -7.48
N ASN A 224 -0.80 -32.33 -6.87
CA ASN A 224 -1.52 -32.55 -5.62
C ASN A 224 -0.76 -33.59 -4.76
N PRO A 225 0.40 -33.22 -4.19
CA PRO A 225 1.24 -34.17 -3.45
C PRO A 225 0.54 -34.77 -2.24
N GLY A 226 -0.42 -34.04 -1.65
CA GLY A 226 -1.24 -34.52 -0.52
C GLY A 226 -2.44 -35.39 -0.92
N LYS A 227 -2.73 -35.55 -2.22
CA LYS A 227 -3.94 -36.22 -2.74
C LYS A 227 -5.23 -35.70 -2.09
N LEU A 228 -5.27 -34.40 -1.83
CA LEU A 228 -6.40 -33.73 -1.18
C LEU A 228 -7.57 -33.58 -2.16
N SER A 229 -8.79 -33.49 -1.63
CA SER A 229 -9.92 -32.98 -2.44
C SER A 229 -9.68 -31.51 -2.80
N HIS A 230 -10.46 -30.98 -3.74
CA HIS A 230 -10.37 -29.56 -4.11
C HIS A 230 -10.64 -28.65 -2.90
N GLU A 231 -11.69 -28.97 -2.12
CA GLU A 231 -12.08 -28.27 -0.90
C GLU A 231 -10.94 -28.26 0.14
N ALA A 232 -10.30 -29.41 0.35
CA ALA A 232 -9.24 -29.57 1.35
C ALA A 232 -7.95 -28.87 0.92
N MET A 233 -7.63 -28.90 -0.37
CA MET A 233 -6.48 -28.19 -0.93
C MET A 233 -6.67 -26.67 -0.87
N ALA A 234 -7.88 -26.18 -1.18
CA ALA A 234 -8.22 -24.76 -1.04
C ALA A 234 -8.17 -24.32 0.43
N ALA A 235 -8.65 -25.15 1.35
CA ALA A 235 -8.54 -24.90 2.78
C ALA A 235 -7.08 -24.81 3.24
N GLU A 236 -6.21 -25.71 2.76
CA GLU A 236 -4.79 -25.66 3.08
C GLU A 236 -4.13 -24.38 2.59
N LEU A 237 -4.28 -24.02 1.32
CA LEU A 237 -3.73 -22.77 0.79
C LEU A 237 -4.29 -21.52 1.50
N THR A 238 -5.56 -21.57 1.92
CA THR A 238 -6.18 -20.52 2.74
C THR A 238 -5.51 -20.39 4.11
N ASN A 239 -5.21 -21.52 4.76
CA ASN A 239 -4.53 -21.54 6.05
C ASN A 239 -3.09 -21.02 5.97
N HIS A 240 -2.48 -21.10 4.79
CA HIS A 240 -1.10 -20.68 4.51
C HIS A 240 -0.98 -19.31 3.83
N LEU A 241 -2.01 -18.46 3.94
CA LEU A 241 -1.85 -17.03 3.71
C LEU A 241 -0.90 -16.44 4.74
N ILE A 242 0.02 -15.58 4.30
CA ILE A 242 0.99 -14.91 5.18
C ILE A 242 0.30 -14.00 6.21
N GLU A 243 1.03 -13.71 7.29
CA GLU A 243 0.54 -12.88 8.39
C GLU A 243 0.03 -11.52 7.91
N GLY A 244 -1.06 -11.04 8.53
CA GLY A 244 -1.66 -9.74 8.25
C GLY A 244 -2.49 -9.65 6.96
N VAL A 245 -2.49 -10.68 6.10
CA VAL A 245 -3.39 -10.74 4.94
C VAL A 245 -4.83 -10.98 5.38
N VAL A 246 -5.76 -10.20 4.79
CA VAL A 246 -7.21 -10.32 4.99
C VAL A 246 -7.82 -11.21 3.92
N LEU A 247 -8.34 -12.37 4.32
CA LEU A 247 -9.13 -13.21 3.42
C LEU A 247 -10.51 -12.58 3.17
N THR A 248 -10.85 -12.42 1.90
CA THR A 248 -12.16 -11.94 1.43
C THR A 248 -12.92 -13.07 0.72
N PRO A 249 -14.27 -13.03 0.68
CA PRO A 249 -15.05 -14.04 -0.03
C PRO A 249 -14.82 -14.03 -1.55
N GLY A 250 -14.36 -12.90 -2.08
CA GLY A 250 -13.96 -12.75 -3.48
C GLY A 250 -13.64 -11.30 -3.79
N ILE A 251 -12.46 -11.03 -4.33
CA ILE A 251 -11.98 -9.66 -4.53
C ILE A 251 -12.85 -8.86 -5.50
N VAL A 252 -13.28 -9.46 -6.61
CA VAL A 252 -14.09 -8.74 -7.62
C VAL A 252 -15.43 -8.30 -7.05
N GLY A 253 -16.00 -9.05 -6.11
CA GLY A 253 -17.21 -8.63 -5.36
C GLY A 253 -16.90 -7.68 -4.19
N THR A 254 -15.69 -7.75 -3.63
CA THR A 254 -15.25 -6.89 -2.52
C THR A 254 -14.90 -5.47 -2.99
N ILE A 255 -14.39 -5.30 -4.21
CA ILE A 255 -14.03 -3.98 -4.76
C ILE A 255 -15.23 -3.02 -4.76
N PRO A 256 -16.42 -3.38 -5.27
CA PRO A 256 -17.60 -2.52 -5.18
C PRO A 256 -17.96 -2.10 -3.74
N GLU A 257 -17.83 -2.99 -2.75
CA GLU A 257 -18.09 -2.64 -1.34
C GLU A 257 -17.09 -1.60 -0.82
N LEU A 258 -15.82 -1.72 -1.22
CA LEU A 258 -14.79 -0.71 -0.92
C LEU A 258 -15.08 0.61 -1.62
N GLU A 259 -15.49 0.60 -2.89
CA GLU A 259 -15.88 1.82 -3.61
C GLU A 259 -17.08 2.52 -2.94
N HIS A 260 -18.09 1.77 -2.50
CA HIS A 260 -19.22 2.30 -1.72
C HIS A 260 -18.76 2.90 -0.39
N ALA A 261 -17.70 2.35 0.22
CA ALA A 261 -17.05 2.90 1.40
C ALA A 261 -16.14 4.11 1.09
N GLY A 262 -16.07 4.56 -0.16
CA GLY A 262 -15.32 5.74 -0.58
C GLY A 262 -13.85 5.49 -0.91
N PHE A 263 -13.48 4.25 -1.25
CA PHE A 263 -12.16 3.94 -1.82
C PHE A 263 -12.15 4.31 -3.31
N GLY A 264 -11.11 4.99 -3.77
CA GLY A 264 -10.88 5.18 -5.20
C GLY A 264 -10.28 3.91 -5.83
N TYR A 265 -10.87 3.44 -6.92
CA TYR A 265 -10.35 2.29 -7.67
C TYR A 265 -9.09 2.64 -8.47
N VAL A 266 -8.10 1.74 -8.44
CA VAL A 266 -6.85 1.82 -9.20
C VAL A 266 -6.53 0.42 -9.76
N LYS A 267 -6.01 0.35 -10.98
CA LYS A 267 -5.57 -0.88 -11.66
C LYS A 267 -4.17 -0.68 -12.22
#